data_AF-U5D5W2-F1
#
_entry.id   AF-U5D5W2-F1
#
_cell.length_a   1.000
_cell.length_b   1.000
_cell.length_c   1.000
_cell.angle_alpha   90.00
_cell.angle_beta   90.00
_cell.angle_gamma   90.00
#
_symmetry.space_group_name_H-M   'P 1'
#
loop_
_entity.id
_entity.type
_entity.pdbx_description
1 polymer ?
#
loop_
_entity_poly.entity_id
_entity_poly.type
_entity_poly.pdbx_seq_one_letter_code
_entity_poly.pdbx_strand_id
1 'polypeptide(L)'
;MAMSLEWRGVLTPKAQEVIDMRRDKSRSLHTVIWERDGMYEINADKKYVVNPVTHICSCRVWQISGLLCSHAIAAIDHRNQNIYFTVQMYHREYSLPFNHICLMY
;
A
#
# COMPACT_ATOMS: atom_id res chain seq x y z
N MET A 1 17.88 -26.05 1.35
CA MET A 1 17.58 -24.71 1.86
C MET A 1 17.06 -23.92 0.67
N ALA A 2 15.77 -23.56 0.68
CA ALA A 2 15.11 -22.94 -0.46
C ALA A 2 15.76 -21.60 -0.79
N MET A 3 16.20 -21.44 -2.04
CA MET A 3 16.75 -20.22 -2.59
C MET A 3 15.73 -19.09 -2.40
N SER A 4 16.04 -18.14 -1.54
CA SER A 4 15.34 -16.87 -1.44
C SER A 4 15.53 -16.16 -2.76
N LEU A 5 14.53 -16.28 -3.63
CA LEU A 5 14.56 -15.65 -4.92
C LEU A 5 14.54 -14.14 -4.70
N GLU A 6 15.69 -13.51 -4.90
CA GLU A 6 15.83 -12.07 -5.04
C GLU A 6 15.16 -11.65 -6.36
N TRP A 7 13.83 -11.76 -6.42
CA TRP A 7 13.05 -11.38 -7.59
C TRP A 7 13.00 -9.86 -7.64
N ARG A 8 13.56 -9.30 -8.71
CA ARG A 8 13.55 -7.85 -9.01
C ARG A 8 12.12 -7.41 -9.31
N GLY A 9 11.39 -7.09 -8.26
CA GLY A 9 9.98 -6.80 -8.28
C GLY A 9 9.67 -5.47 -8.96
N VAL A 10 9.12 -5.52 -10.17
CA VAL A 10 8.53 -4.37 -10.87
C VAL A 10 7.05 -4.69 -11.05
N LEU A 11 6.17 -3.77 -10.61
CA LEU A 11 4.73 -3.90 -10.87
C LEU A 11 4.47 -3.85 -12.39
N THR A 12 3.29 -4.32 -12.82
CA THR A 12 2.87 -4.03 -14.20
C THR A 12 2.91 -2.52 -14.46
N PRO A 13 3.23 -2.05 -15.68
CA PRO A 13 3.39 -0.61 -15.96
C PRO A 13 2.21 0.23 -15.47
N LYS A 14 0.99 -0.31 -15.58
CA LYS A 14 -0.22 0.37 -15.11
C LYS A 14 -0.31 0.44 -13.58
N ALA A 15 0.01 -0.64 -12.88
CA ALA A 15 0.03 -0.63 -11.41
C ALA A 15 1.16 0.25 -10.87
N GLN A 16 2.30 0.30 -11.56
CA GLN A 16 3.41 1.19 -11.22
C GLN A 16 2.99 2.66 -11.34
N GLU A 17 2.38 3.07 -12.46
CA GLU A 17 1.86 4.43 -12.67
C GLU A 17 0.89 4.85 -11.55
N VAL A 18 -0.02 3.96 -11.16
CA VAL A 18 -0.99 4.21 -10.08
C VAL A 18 -0.29 4.41 -8.74
N ILE A 19 0.72 3.59 -8.42
CA ILE A 19 1.49 3.73 -7.19
C ILE A 19 2.30 5.03 -7.21
N ASP A 20 2.93 5.39 -8.33
CA ASP A 20 3.72 6.61 -8.47
C ASP A 20 2.85 7.86 -8.28
N MET A 21 1.65 7.89 -8.88
CA MET A 21 0.67 8.97 -8.66
C MET A 21 0.26 9.07 -7.18
N ARG A 22 -0.02 7.93 -6.53
CA ARG A 22 -0.41 7.90 -5.11
C ARG A 22 0.76 8.31 -4.20
N ARG A 23 1.99 8.02 -4.61
CA ARG A 23 3.21 8.43 -3.91
C ARG A 23 3.44 9.93 -4.00
N ASP A 24 3.27 10.51 -5.19
CA ASP A 24 3.35 11.97 -5.35
C ASP A 24 2.32 12.69 -4.48
N LYS A 25 1.05 12.22 -4.52
CA LYS A 25 -0.02 12.71 -3.64
C LYS A 25 0.35 12.59 -2.16
N SER A 26 0.96 11.47 -1.77
CA SER A 26 1.40 11.23 -0.41
C SER A 26 2.42 12.26 0.07
N ARG A 27 3.41 12.58 -0.76
CA ARG A 27 4.50 13.50 -0.40
C ARG A 27 4.04 14.95 -0.38
N SER A 28 3.08 15.31 -1.22
CA SER A 28 2.60 16.69 -1.37
C SER A 28 1.48 17.06 -0.41
N LEU A 29 0.57 16.12 -0.09
CA LEU A 29 -0.68 16.44 0.60
C LEU A 29 -0.85 15.79 1.97
N HIS A 30 0.00 14.84 2.36
CA HIS A 30 -0.21 14.07 3.59
C HIS A 30 0.84 14.36 4.66
N THR A 31 0.40 14.35 5.91
CA THR A 31 1.27 14.48 7.07
C THR A 31 0.91 13.43 8.11
N VAL A 32 1.91 12.72 8.64
CA VAL A 32 1.70 11.77 9.75
C VAL A 32 1.56 12.57 11.04
N ILE A 33 0.44 12.40 11.75
CA ILE A 33 0.11 13.13 12.98
C ILE A 33 0.57 12.35 14.21
N TRP A 34 0.32 11.04 14.25
CA TRP A 34 0.78 10.19 15.33
C TRP A 34 1.03 8.76 14.86
N GLU A 35 1.91 8.08 15.60
CA GLU A 35 2.18 6.65 15.51
C GLU A 35 1.95 6.05 16.91
N ARG A 36 1.10 5.02 16.99
CA ARG A 36 0.78 4.31 18.23
C ARG A 36 0.40 2.87 17.90
N ASP A 37 1.05 1.93 18.57
CA ASP A 37 0.79 0.49 18.43
C ASP A 37 0.88 0.01 16.96
N GLY A 38 1.77 0.62 16.16
CA GLY A 38 1.91 0.31 14.74
C GLY A 38 0.77 0.82 13.85
N MET A 39 -0.14 1.64 14.39
CA MET A 39 -1.12 2.41 13.63
C MET A 39 -0.64 3.85 13.43
N TYR A 40 -1.05 4.45 12.31
CA TYR A 40 -0.68 5.79 11.89
C TYR A 40 -1.92 6.60 11.60
N GLU A 41 -2.01 7.79 12.20
CA GLU A 41 -2.99 8.80 11.77
C GLU A 41 -2.34 9.73 10.74
N ILE A 42 -2.98 9.81 9.58
CA ILE A 42 -2.57 10.62 8.45
C ILE A 42 -3.56 11.78 8.32
N ASN A 43 -3.05 13.00 8.33
CA ASN A 43 -3.80 14.18 7.96
C ASN A 43 -3.68 14.40 6.45
N ALA A 44 -4.83 14.43 5.77
CA ALA A 44 -4.99 14.65 4.33
C ALA A 44 -6.16 15.63 4.12
N ASP A 45 -7.10 15.32 3.22
CA ASP A 45 -8.40 16.03 3.16
C ASP A 45 -9.22 15.87 4.46
N LYS A 46 -9.00 14.75 5.15
CA LYS A 46 -9.48 14.46 6.49
C LYS A 46 -8.47 13.56 7.20
N LYS A 47 -8.79 13.16 8.42
CA LYS A 47 -7.98 12.19 9.17
C LYS A 47 -8.25 10.77 8.71
N TYR A 48 -7.18 10.03 8.47
CA TYR A 48 -7.23 8.62 8.13
C TYR A 48 -6.35 7.82 9.06
N VAL A 49 -6.87 6.70 9.57
CA VAL A 49 -6.07 5.71 10.28
C VAL A 49 -5.60 4.64 9.32
N VAL A 50 -4.32 4.30 9.41
CA VAL A 50 -3.64 3.26 8.64
C VAL A 50 -3.01 2.26 9.62
N ASN A 51 -3.23 0.97 9.37
CA ASN A 51 -2.50 -0.11 9.98
C ASN A 51 -1.74 -0.88 8.88
N PRO A 52 -0.43 -0.64 8.72
CA PRO A 52 0.39 -1.33 7.73
C PRO A 52 0.57 -2.83 8.01
N VAL A 53 0.39 -3.28 9.26
CA VAL A 53 0.55 -4.71 9.62
C VAL A 53 -0.66 -5.52 9.17
N THR A 54 -1.88 -4.97 9.34
CA THR A 54 -3.12 -5.64 8.94
C THR A 54 -3.58 -5.26 7.54
N HIS A 55 -2.81 -4.45 6.80
CA HIS A 55 -3.15 -3.91 5.47
C HIS A 55 -4.48 -3.15 5.44
N ILE A 56 -4.79 -2.41 6.51
CA ILE A 56 -6.05 -1.66 6.62
C ILE A 56 -5.77 -0.17 6.52
N CYS A 57 -6.49 0.50 5.63
CA CYS A 57 -6.66 1.94 5.71
C CYS A 57 -8.16 2.26 5.84
N SER A 58 -8.49 3.24 6.67
CA SER A 58 -9.85 3.79 6.79
C SER A 58 -10.43 4.30 5.46
N CYS A 59 -9.60 4.63 4.46
CA CYS A 59 -10.06 4.98 3.11
C CYS A 59 -10.51 3.78 2.26
N ARG A 60 -10.25 2.53 2.71
CA ARG A 60 -10.59 1.24 2.06
C ARG A 60 -9.97 0.97 0.68
N VAL A 61 -9.32 1.95 0.05
CA VAL A 61 -8.67 1.79 -1.26
C VAL A 61 -7.64 0.67 -1.27
N TRP A 62 -6.88 0.50 -0.19
CA TRP A 62 -5.87 -0.57 -0.11
C TRP A 62 -6.52 -1.96 -0.11
N GLN A 63 -7.56 -2.13 0.70
CA GLN A 63 -8.29 -3.40 0.81
C GLN A 63 -9.03 -3.78 -0.46
N ILE A 64 -9.58 -2.80 -1.18
CA ILE A 64 -10.36 -3.05 -2.40
C ILE A 64 -9.44 -3.26 -3.61
N SER A 65 -8.41 -2.42 -3.77
CA SER A 65 -7.57 -2.45 -4.97
C SER A 65 -6.37 -3.39 -4.86
N GLY A 66 -6.07 -3.94 -3.68
CA GLY A 66 -4.83 -4.69 -3.42
C GLY A 66 -3.55 -3.85 -3.50
N LEU A 67 -3.65 -2.58 -3.89
CA LEU A 67 -2.55 -1.64 -4.07
C LEU A 67 -2.55 -0.61 -2.93
N LEU A 68 -1.37 -0.21 -2.47
CA LEU A 68 -1.24 0.82 -1.44
C LEU A 68 -2.00 2.10 -1.82
N CYS A 69 -2.80 2.61 -0.89
CA CYS A 69 -3.36 3.95 -1.01
C CYS A 69 -2.31 5.00 -0.64
N SER A 70 -2.55 6.25 -1.03
CA SER A 70 -1.66 7.37 -0.74
C SER A 70 -1.47 7.63 0.78
N HIS A 71 -2.39 7.20 1.63
CA HIS A 71 -2.23 7.27 3.10
C HIS A 71 -1.31 6.15 3.62
N ALA A 72 -1.45 4.94 3.06
CA ALA A 72 -0.61 3.81 3.42
C ALA A 72 0.85 4.05 3.00
N ILE A 73 1.05 4.68 1.84
CA ILE A 73 2.37 5.13 1.39
C ILE A 73 2.96 6.12 2.41
N ALA A 74 2.20 7.12 2.87
CA ALA A 74 2.66 8.09 3.88
C ALA A 74 3.11 7.40 5.18
N ALA A 75 2.32 6.44 5.66
CA ALA A 75 2.64 5.68 6.88
C ALA A 75 3.92 4.82 6.71
N ILE A 76 4.06 4.15 5.57
CA ILE A 76 5.22 3.29 5.26
C ILE A 76 6.50 4.12 5.10
N ASP A 77 6.41 5.25 4.39
CA ASP A 77 7.52 6.18 4.16
C ASP A 77 7.99 6.79 5.49
N HIS A 78 7.06 7.16 6.37
CA HIS A 78 7.38 7.65 7.72
C HIS A 78 8.10 6.60 8.58
N ARG A 79 7.78 5.32 8.41
CA ARG A 79 8.45 4.21 9.12
C ARG A 79 9.83 3.87 8.51
N ASN A 80 10.24 4.55 7.43
CA ASN A 80 11.39 4.20 6.60
C ASN A 80 11.37 2.71 6.16
N GLN A 81 10.16 2.12 6.07
CA GLN A 81 9.99 0.76 5.58
C GLN A 81 9.98 0.81 4.05
N ASN A 82 10.80 -0.05 3.45
CA ASN A 82 11.10 0.06 2.02
C ASN A 82 9.88 -0.34 1.16
N ILE A 83 9.68 0.36 0.04
CA ILE A 83 8.57 0.22 -0.92
C ILE A 83 8.49 -1.20 -1.53
N TYR A 84 9.52 -2.03 -1.35
CA TYR A 84 9.53 -3.46 -1.72
C TYR A 84 8.35 -4.27 -1.13
N PHE A 85 7.73 -3.79 -0.05
CA PHE A 85 6.50 -4.38 0.51
C PHE A 85 5.36 -4.41 -0.52
N THR A 86 5.28 -3.39 -1.38
CA THR A 86 4.21 -3.19 -2.37
C THR A 86 4.18 -4.28 -3.44
N VAL A 87 5.36 -4.70 -3.91
CA VAL A 87 5.46 -5.68 -5.00
C VAL A 87 5.17 -7.09 -4.51
N GLN A 88 5.71 -7.45 -3.34
CA GLN A 88 5.42 -8.75 -2.72
C GLN A 88 3.93 -8.89 -2.40
N MET A 89 3.29 -7.81 -1.91
CA MET A 89 1.86 -7.79 -1.69
C MET A 89 1.06 -7.89 -2.99
N TYR A 90 1.36 -7.08 -4.00
CA TYR A 90 0.68 -7.15 -5.30
C TYR A 90 0.76 -8.57 -5.87
N HIS A 91 1.96 -9.17 -5.88
CA HIS A 91 2.09 -10.56 -6.33
C HIS A 91 1.34 -11.52 -5.42
N ARG A 92 1.35 -11.39 -4.09
CA ARG A 92 0.58 -12.27 -3.22
C ARG A 92 -0.92 -12.23 -3.52
N GLU A 93 -1.48 -11.04 -3.66
CA GLU A 93 -2.91 -10.85 -3.92
C GLU A 93 -3.26 -11.35 -5.33
N TYR A 94 -2.46 -11.04 -6.35
CA TYR A 94 -2.75 -11.36 -7.75
C TYR A 94 -2.13 -12.67 -8.29
N SER A 95 -1.33 -13.41 -7.50
CA SER A 95 -0.82 -14.75 -7.86
C SER A 95 -1.74 -15.89 -7.43
N LEU A 96 -2.84 -15.59 -6.73
CA LEU A 96 -3.86 -16.59 -6.40
C LEU A 96 -4.81 -16.78 -7.60
N PRO A 97 -5.10 -18.03 -8.03
CA PRO A 97 -5.93 -18.31 -9.21
C PRO A 97 -7.40 -17.88 -9.08
N PHE A 98 -7.79 -17.27 -7.96
CA PHE A 98 -9.16 -16.88 -7.65
C PHE A 98 -9.40 -15.36 -7.68
N ASN A 99 -8.46 -14.53 -8.16
CA ASN A 99 -8.64 -13.07 -8.19
C ASN A 99 -9.58 -12.56 -9.31
N HIS A 100 -10.70 -13.27 -9.51
CA HIS A 100 -11.80 -12.92 -10.39
C HIS A 100 -13.06 -12.45 -9.61
N ILE A 101 -12.91 -11.91 -8.40
CA ILE A 101 -14.06 -11.48 -7.57
C ILE A 101 -14.13 -9.97 -7.29
N CYS A 102 -13.55 -9.13 -8.14
CA CYS A 102 -13.79 -7.68 -8.10
C CYS A 102 -14.45 -7.15 -9.40
N LEU A 103 -15.52 -7.82 -9.85
CA LEU A 103 -16.45 -7.31 -10.88
C LEU A 103 -17.94 -7.59 -10.55
N MET A 104 -18.32 -7.80 -9.29
CA MET A 104 -19.73 -8.08 -8.95
C MET A 104 -20.19 -7.42 -7.64
N TYR A 105 -20.05 -6.09 -7.51
CA TYR A 105 -20.98 -5.25 -6.74
C TYR A 105 -20.85 -3.78 -7.17
#